data_AF-A0A2X0XKI4-F1
#
_entry.id   AF-A0A2X0XKI4-F1
#
_cell.length_a   1.000
_cell.length_b   1.000
_cell.length_c   1.000
_cell.angle_alpha   90.00
_cell.angle_beta   90.00
_cell.angle_gamma   90.00
#
_symmetry.space_group_name_H-M   'P 1'
#
loop_
_entity.id
_entity.type
_entity.pdbx_description
1 polymer ?
#
loop_
_entity_poly.entity_id
_entity_poly.type
_entity_poly.pdbx_seq_one_letter_code
_entity_poly.pdbx_strand_id
1 'polypeptide(L)'
;MDTNQKLICQCGCCQVIPPKKSHNRYTPKFIKGHSNRTRKIKPFDVEKAFWNRVYKRIENECWGWEGYLMPNGYGQLKVKERNVYAHRFSFKLHFGFLPDHLLVCHKCDNRNCVNPNHLFLGTHKENTRDMDLKGRRVTKPGKQKINETDAKQIRALSKDGIHVNMIAEKYKLKPCTIRNIIAGRIWKNIG
;
A
#
# COMPACT_ATOMS: atom_id res chain seq x y z
N MET A 1 0.18 -64.38 15.90
CA MET A 1 1.29 -63.42 15.87
C MET A 1 0.79 -62.14 16.53
N ASP A 2 1.44 -61.75 17.63
CA ASP A 2 0.96 -60.78 18.63
C ASP A 2 0.39 -59.48 18.02
N THR A 3 -0.91 -59.26 18.18
CA THR A 3 -1.66 -58.12 17.63
C THR A 3 -1.49 -56.82 18.42
N ASN A 4 -0.47 -56.73 19.27
CA ASN A 4 -0.33 -55.63 20.23
C ASN A 4 0.94 -54.78 20.02
N GLN A 5 1.53 -54.82 18.82
CA GLN A 5 2.69 -53.97 18.51
C GLN A 5 2.26 -52.51 18.35
N LYS A 6 2.39 -51.74 19.43
CA LYS A 6 2.10 -50.30 19.48
C LYS A 6 3.06 -49.57 18.52
N LEU A 7 2.50 -48.87 17.54
CA LEU A 7 3.26 -48.04 16.60
C LEU A 7 3.57 -46.70 17.27
N ILE A 8 4.86 -46.39 17.44
CA ILE A 8 5.33 -45.21 18.19
C ILE A 8 5.76 -44.08 17.23
N CYS A 9 5.50 -42.82 17.63
CA CYS A 9 5.89 -41.62 16.89
C CYS A 9 7.40 -41.50 16.67
N GLN A 10 7.85 -41.35 15.42
CA GLN A 10 9.26 -41.07 15.08
C GLN A 10 9.71 -39.65 15.47
N CYS A 11 8.79 -38.79 15.89
CA CYS A 11 9.08 -37.44 16.38
C CYS A 11 9.76 -37.39 17.75
N GLY A 12 9.92 -38.54 18.43
CA GLY A 12 10.54 -38.65 19.75
C GLY A 12 9.59 -38.42 20.94
N CYS A 13 8.28 -38.25 20.72
CA CYS A 13 7.32 -38.03 21.80
C CYS A 13 6.80 -39.32 22.47
N CYS A 14 7.17 -40.50 21.96
CA CYS A 14 6.76 -41.82 22.46
C CYS A 14 5.25 -42.10 22.52
N GLN A 15 4.40 -41.24 21.93
CA GLN A 15 2.96 -41.47 21.86
C GLN A 15 2.62 -42.59 20.86
N VAL A 16 1.56 -43.35 21.18
CA VAL A 16 1.00 -44.40 20.32
C VAL A 16 0.17 -43.76 19.22
N ILE A 17 0.43 -44.13 17.97
CA ILE A 17 -0.28 -43.61 16.80
C ILE A 17 -1.30 -44.65 16.31
N PRO A 18 -2.56 -44.25 16.02
CA PRO A 18 -3.56 -45.17 15.47
C PRO A 18 -3.15 -45.65 14.06
N PRO A 19 -3.31 -46.94 13.73
CA PRO A 19 -2.94 -47.48 12.44
C PRO A 19 -3.82 -46.93 11.31
N LYS A 20 -3.21 -46.63 10.16
CA LYS A 20 -3.88 -46.24 8.91
C LYS A 20 -3.95 -47.43 7.95
N LYS A 21 -4.96 -47.46 7.07
CA LYS A 21 -5.20 -48.54 6.08
C LYS A 21 -3.95 -48.91 5.25
N SER A 22 -3.09 -47.95 4.93
CA SER A 22 -1.83 -48.17 4.21
C SER A 22 -0.80 -49.03 4.95
N HIS A 23 -0.92 -49.17 6.29
CA HIS A 23 0.02 -49.91 7.14
C HIS A 23 -0.30 -51.40 7.25
N ASN A 24 -1.45 -51.85 6.73
CA ASN A 24 -1.82 -53.27 6.73
C ASN A 24 -1.06 -54.09 5.69
N ARG A 25 -0.45 -53.44 4.67
CA ARG A 25 0.28 -54.12 3.59
C ARG A 25 1.77 -54.37 3.93
N TYR A 26 2.34 -53.59 4.85
CA TYR A 26 3.67 -53.76 5.42
C TYR A 26 3.72 -52.98 6.74
N THR A 27 4.08 -53.63 7.86
CA THR A 27 4.14 -52.98 9.18
C THR A 27 5.43 -52.16 9.30
N PRO A 28 5.40 -50.82 9.22
CA PRO A 28 6.61 -50.03 9.32
C PRO A 28 7.10 -50.02 10.77
N LYS A 29 8.41 -50.23 10.98
CA LYS A 29 9.02 -50.19 12.32
C LYS A 29 8.93 -48.79 12.98
N PHE A 30 8.82 -47.72 12.17
CA PHE A 30 8.69 -46.33 12.63
C PHE A 30 7.75 -45.54 11.69
N ILE A 31 6.95 -44.60 12.23
CA ILE A 31 6.02 -43.76 11.45
C ILE A 31 6.39 -42.28 11.59
N LYS A 32 6.46 -41.57 10.46
CA LYS A 32 6.70 -40.12 10.39
C LYS A 32 5.60 -39.37 11.15
N GLY A 33 5.98 -38.90 12.33
CA GLY A 33 5.09 -38.37 13.36
C GLY A 33 4.68 -36.92 13.17
N HIS A 34 3.52 -36.58 13.76
CA HIS A 34 2.93 -35.25 14.00
C HIS A 34 3.73 -34.09 13.38
N SER A 35 3.65 -33.95 12.06
CA SER A 35 4.22 -32.81 11.36
C SER A 35 3.32 -31.60 11.59
N ASN A 36 3.26 -31.11 12.82
CA ASN A 36 2.75 -29.80 13.18
C ASN A 36 3.19 -29.48 14.61
N ARG A 37 4.42 -29.00 14.78
CA ARG A 37 4.68 -28.07 15.88
C ARG A 37 3.80 -26.85 15.60
N THR A 38 2.59 -26.80 16.13
CA THR A 38 1.87 -25.54 16.27
C THR A 38 2.72 -24.69 17.21
N ARG A 39 3.61 -23.84 16.68
CA ARG A 39 4.22 -22.78 17.49
C ARG A 39 3.05 -22.06 18.14
N LYS A 40 2.96 -22.09 19.48
CA LYS A 40 2.00 -21.24 20.19
C LYS A 40 2.34 -19.81 19.79
N ILE A 41 1.56 -19.22 18.89
CA ILE A 41 1.70 -17.82 18.51
C ILE A 41 1.28 -17.05 19.76
N LYS A 42 2.22 -16.39 20.42
CA LYS A 42 1.86 -15.47 21.50
C LYS A 42 0.90 -14.43 20.90
N PRO A 43 -0.20 -14.09 21.57
CA PRO A 43 -1.10 -13.05 21.08
C PRO A 43 -0.29 -11.79 20.82
N PHE A 44 -0.39 -11.27 19.59
CA PHE A 44 0.31 -10.05 19.22
C PHE A 44 -0.42 -8.87 19.85
N ASP A 45 0.20 -8.30 20.89
CA ASP A 45 -0.26 -7.07 21.52
C ASP A 45 0.12 -5.88 20.62
N VAL A 46 -0.89 -5.41 19.88
CA VAL A 46 -0.76 -4.32 18.92
C VAL A 46 -0.43 -3.00 19.62
N GLU A 47 -1.02 -2.75 20.79
CA GLU A 47 -0.85 -1.50 21.52
C GLU A 47 0.56 -1.42 22.11
N LYS A 48 1.03 -2.49 22.73
CA LYS A 48 2.42 -2.58 23.19
C LYS A 48 3.41 -2.44 22.02
N ALA A 49 3.10 -3.08 20.89
CA ALA A 49 3.90 -2.96 19.68
C ALA A 49 3.92 -1.53 19.13
N PHE A 50 2.82 -0.79 19.22
CA PHE A 50 2.74 0.61 18.86
C PHE A 50 3.64 1.44 19.77
N TRP A 51 3.41 1.41 21.09
CA TRP A 51 4.14 2.25 22.05
C TRP A 51 5.65 1.99 22.06
N ASN A 52 6.10 0.75 21.82
CA ASN A 52 7.52 0.42 21.68
C ASN A 52 8.21 1.08 20.46
N ARG A 53 7.45 1.69 19.54
CA ARG A 53 7.95 2.35 18.33
C ARG A 53 7.59 3.84 18.29
N VAL A 54 7.08 4.37 19.40
CA VAL A 54 6.78 5.80 19.52
C VAL A 54 7.87 6.45 20.36
N TYR A 55 8.67 7.30 19.71
CA TYR A 55 9.53 8.23 20.40
C TYR A 55 8.69 9.40 20.95
N LYS A 56 8.28 9.30 22.21
CA LYS A 56 7.52 10.34 22.91
C LYS A 56 8.43 11.52 23.25
N ARG A 57 7.93 12.72 22.96
CA ARG A 57 8.49 14.01 23.38
C ARG A 57 7.49 14.72 24.29
N ILE A 58 7.77 15.96 24.69
CA ILE A 58 6.80 16.78 25.44
C ILE A 58 5.47 16.90 24.68
N GLU A 59 4.40 17.20 25.40
CA GLU A 59 3.02 17.06 24.92
C GLU A 59 2.69 17.86 23.64
N ASN A 60 3.34 19.01 23.44
CA ASN A 60 3.15 19.86 22.27
C ASN A 60 4.10 19.55 21.11
N GLU A 61 5.07 18.65 21.28
CA GLU A 61 6.03 18.25 20.24
C GLU A 61 5.55 17.03 19.44
N CYS A 62 6.12 16.85 18.24
CA CYS A 62 5.82 15.68 17.42
C CYS A 62 6.31 14.41 18.13
N TRP A 63 5.46 13.39 18.23
CA TRP A 63 5.91 12.05 18.65
C TRP A 63 6.33 11.28 17.41
N GLY A 64 7.61 10.92 17.33
CA GLY A 64 8.19 10.28 16.15
C GLY A 64 7.84 8.81 16.07
N TRP A 65 7.39 8.35 14.91
CA TRP A 65 7.27 6.93 14.61
C TRP A 65 8.62 6.33 14.19
N GLU A 66 9.10 5.35 14.95
CA GLU A 66 10.37 4.64 14.72
C GLU A 66 10.19 3.28 14.03
N GLY A 67 8.95 2.93 13.68
CA GLY A 67 8.65 1.74 12.89
C GLY A 67 8.86 1.94 11.39
N TYR A 68 8.32 1.03 10.59
CA TYR A 68 8.40 1.13 9.14
C TYR A 68 7.74 2.41 8.61
N LEU A 69 8.47 3.15 7.79
CA LEU A 69 8.00 4.32 7.04
C LEU A 69 7.86 3.94 5.57
N MET A 70 6.72 4.28 4.98
CA MET A 70 6.53 4.20 3.53
C MET A 70 7.40 5.23 2.79
N PRO A 71 7.65 5.06 1.47
CA PRO A 71 8.38 6.05 0.67
C PRO A 71 7.77 7.46 0.68
N ASN A 72 6.47 7.57 0.96
CA ASN A 72 5.76 8.84 1.11
C ASN A 72 5.84 9.43 2.53
N GLY A 73 6.61 8.83 3.45
CA GLY A 73 6.88 9.32 4.80
C GLY A 73 5.86 8.91 5.88
N TYR A 74 4.80 8.16 5.54
CA TYR A 74 3.82 7.71 6.53
C TYR A 74 4.27 6.44 7.24
N GLY A 75 4.15 6.43 8.57
CA GLY A 75 4.37 5.24 9.39
C GLY A 75 3.29 4.18 9.22
N GLN A 76 3.70 2.90 9.23
CA GLN A 76 2.79 1.75 9.25
C GLN A 76 2.99 0.87 10.48
N LEU A 77 1.88 0.31 10.96
CA LEU A 77 1.80 -0.69 12.00
C LEU A 77 1.01 -1.90 11.50
N LYS A 78 1.48 -3.11 11.80
CA LYS A 78 0.73 -4.33 11.52
C LYS A 78 -0.30 -4.56 12.62
N VAL A 79 -1.58 -4.67 12.25
CA VAL A 79 -2.71 -4.95 13.15
C VAL A 79 -3.41 -6.20 12.64
N LYS A 80 -3.30 -7.31 13.38
CA LYS A 80 -3.72 -8.64 12.92
C LYS A 80 -3.07 -8.98 11.56
N GLU A 81 -3.86 -9.09 10.50
CA GLU A 81 -3.42 -9.45 9.15
C GLU A 81 -3.30 -8.24 8.21
N ARG A 82 -3.55 -7.01 8.70
CA ARG A 82 -3.56 -5.80 7.87
C ARG A 82 -2.51 -4.79 8.34
N ASN A 83 -1.91 -4.08 7.39
CA ASN A 83 -1.10 -2.90 7.68
C ASN A 83 -2.02 -1.69 7.79
N VAL A 84 -1.90 -0.94 8.87
CA VAL A 84 -2.62 0.32 9.09
C VAL A 84 -1.62 1.45 9.25
N TYR A 85 -2.05 2.68 8.98
CA TYR A 85 -1.22 3.85 9.25
C TYR A 85 -1.06 4.08 10.75
N ALA A 86 0.17 4.33 11.20
CA ALA A 86 0.51 4.52 12.61
C ALA A 86 -0.23 5.71 13.24
N HIS A 87 -0.36 6.84 12.52
CA HIS A 87 -1.12 7.99 13.01
C HIS A 87 -2.63 7.71 13.12
N ARG A 88 -3.21 6.93 12.20
CA ARG A 88 -4.62 6.49 12.31
C ARG A 88 -4.84 5.55 13.49
N PHE A 89 -3.88 4.67 13.74
CA PHE A 89 -3.90 3.82 14.94
C PHE A 89 -3.83 4.66 16.21
N SER A 90 -2.93 5.65 16.26
CA SER A 90 -2.83 6.58 17.39
C SER A 90 -4.14 7.32 17.64
N PHE A 91 -4.76 7.86 16.59
CA PHE A 91 -6.07 8.51 16.70
C PHE A 91 -7.12 7.56 17.28
N LYS A 92 -7.22 6.34 16.73
CA LYS A 92 -8.17 5.34 17.21
C LYS A 92 -7.93 4.93 18.67
N LEU A 93 -6.66 4.87 19.09
CA LEU A 93 -6.30 4.52 20.46
C LEU A 93 -6.74 5.59 21.47
N HIS A 94 -6.64 6.88 21.12
CA HIS A 94 -6.94 7.99 22.04
C HIS A 94 -8.39 8.51 21.95
N PHE A 95 -8.96 8.52 20.75
CA PHE A 95 -10.28 9.09 20.48
C PHE A 95 -11.35 8.03 20.12
N GLY A 96 -10.93 6.78 19.91
CA GLY A 96 -11.86 5.68 19.62
C GLY A 96 -12.30 5.62 18.16
N PHE A 97 -13.57 5.91 17.91
CA PHE A 97 -14.20 5.66 16.61
C PHE A 97 -13.62 6.56 15.50
N LEU A 98 -13.31 5.94 14.35
CA LEU A 98 -12.89 6.63 13.14
C LEU A 98 -13.93 6.34 12.04
N PRO A 99 -14.75 7.32 11.63
CA PRO A 99 -15.69 7.13 10.53
C PRO A 99 -14.95 6.85 9.21
N ASP A 100 -15.45 5.92 8.40
CA ASP A 100 -14.79 5.49 7.15
C ASP A 100 -14.64 6.60 6.10
N HIS A 101 -15.50 7.64 6.17
CA HIS A 101 -15.49 8.77 5.25
C HIS A 101 -14.57 9.93 5.69
N LEU A 102 -13.95 9.82 6.87
CA LEU A 102 -13.05 10.84 7.40
C LEU A 102 -11.59 10.36 7.38
N LEU A 103 -10.71 11.32 7.13
CA LEU A 103 -9.27 11.16 7.18
C LEU A 103 -8.75 11.64 8.54
N VAL A 104 -7.69 11.01 9.01
CA VAL A 104 -6.89 11.54 10.12
C VAL A 104 -5.80 12.41 9.51
N CYS A 105 -5.85 13.71 9.78
CA CYS A 105 -4.97 14.72 9.25
C CYS A 105 -4.00 15.22 10.33
N HIS A 106 -2.83 15.72 9.90
CA HIS A 106 -1.81 16.28 10.78
C HIS A 106 -1.88 17.80 10.82
N LYS A 107 -1.94 18.39 12.01
CA LYS A 107 -1.79 19.86 12.21
C LYS A 107 -0.33 20.29 12.05
N CYS A 108 0.59 19.43 12.52
CA CYS A 108 2.03 19.68 12.55
C CYS A 108 2.72 19.41 11.20
N ASP A 109 1.98 18.94 10.19
CA ASP A 109 2.48 18.71 8.85
C ASP A 109 3.63 17.68 8.72
N ASN A 110 3.88 16.92 9.79
CA ASN A 110 4.90 15.89 9.86
C ASN A 110 4.27 14.50 9.73
N ARG A 111 4.55 13.82 8.61
CA ARG A 111 3.93 12.53 8.25
C ARG A 111 4.29 11.37 9.16
N ASN A 112 5.44 11.47 9.86
CA ASN A 112 5.86 10.46 10.84
C ASN A 112 5.31 10.70 12.25
N CYS A 113 4.60 11.82 12.47
CA CYS A 113 4.07 12.17 13.78
C CYS A 113 2.87 11.29 14.14
N VAL A 114 2.86 10.79 15.37
CA VAL A 114 1.77 10.00 15.94
C VAL A 114 1.20 10.62 17.23
N ASN A 115 1.54 11.86 17.56
CA ASN A 115 1.01 12.56 18.73
C ASN A 115 -0.49 12.83 18.54
N PRO A 116 -1.40 12.33 19.40
CA PRO A 116 -2.85 12.56 19.27
C PRO A 116 -3.24 14.04 19.25
N ASN A 117 -2.52 14.92 19.94
CA ASN A 117 -2.79 16.37 19.96
C ASN A 117 -2.54 17.05 18.61
N HIS A 118 -1.70 16.43 17.77
CA HIS A 118 -1.38 16.87 16.41
C HIS A 118 -2.30 16.26 15.36
N LEU A 119 -3.24 15.40 15.75
CA LEU A 119 -4.16 14.74 14.83
C LEU A 119 -5.57 15.34 14.92
N PHE A 120 -6.27 15.35 13.80
CA PHE A 120 -7.68 15.77 13.72
C PHE A 120 -8.40 15.01 12.60
N LEU A 121 -9.73 15.01 12.65
CA LEU A 121 -10.55 14.45 11.56
C LEU A 121 -10.84 15.52 10.53
N GLY A 122 -10.66 15.17 9.26
CA GLY A 122 -10.99 16.02 8.13
C GLY A 122 -11.57 15.23 6.98
N THR A 123 -12.40 15.87 6.18
CA THR A 123 -12.84 15.33 4.90
C THR A 123 -11.71 15.42 3.87
N HIS A 124 -11.81 14.63 2.79
CA HIS A 124 -10.89 14.77 1.64
C HIS A 124 -10.85 16.20 1.08
N LYS A 125 -12.00 16.90 1.08
CA LYS A 125 -12.10 18.28 0.59
C LYS A 125 -11.35 19.24 1.51
N GLU A 126 -11.52 19.12 2.83
CA GLU A 126 -10.82 19.95 3.81
C GLU A 126 -9.31 19.70 3.80
N ASN A 127 -8.88 18.44 3.75
CA ASN A 127 -7.44 18.11 3.66
C ASN A 127 -6.81 18.66 2.38
N THR A 128 -7.54 18.63 1.26
CA THR A 128 -7.08 19.22 -0.01
C THR A 128 -7.01 20.74 0.07
N ARG A 129 -8.02 21.37 0.69
CA ARG A 129 -8.05 22.82 0.91
C ARG A 129 -6.93 23.29 1.83
N ASP A 130 -6.65 22.57 2.91
CA ASP A 130 -5.53 22.86 3.82
C ASP A 130 -4.18 22.77 3.11
N MET A 131 -3.98 21.71 2.30
CA MET A 131 -2.80 21.59 1.44
C MET A 131 -2.66 22.75 0.46
N ASP A 132 -3.76 23.19 -0.16
CA ASP A 132 -3.80 24.31 -1.10
C ASP A 132 -3.46 25.64 -0.39
N LEU A 133 -4.06 25.91 0.77
CA LEU A 133 -3.78 27.09 1.60
C LEU A 133 -2.32 27.15 2.04
N LYS A 134 -1.72 25.99 2.32
CA LYS A 134 -0.31 25.87 2.70
C LYS A 134 0.65 25.87 1.51
N GLY A 135 0.16 26.01 0.28
CA GLY A 135 0.98 26.05 -0.93
C GLY A 135 1.71 24.72 -1.23
N ARG A 136 1.25 23.60 -0.67
CA ARG A 136 1.90 22.29 -0.79
C ARG A 136 1.41 21.47 -1.97
N ARG A 137 0.49 22.03 -2.76
CA ARG A 137 -0.02 21.37 -3.95
C ARG A 137 1.11 21.21 -4.95
N VAL A 138 1.55 19.97 -5.15
CA VAL A 138 2.39 19.63 -6.29
C VAL A 138 1.54 19.81 -7.54
N THR A 139 1.76 20.91 -8.26
CA THR A 139 1.27 21.04 -9.63
C THR A 139 1.92 19.92 -10.42
N LYS A 140 1.12 19.07 -11.08
CA LYS A 140 1.68 18.06 -11.97
C LYS A 140 2.60 18.81 -12.97
N PRO A 141 3.85 18.39 -13.18
CA PRO A 141 4.65 18.89 -14.29
C PRO A 141 3.94 18.41 -15.56
N GLY A 142 3.09 19.27 -16.10
CA GLY A 142 2.06 18.85 -17.02
C GLY A 142 1.36 20.03 -17.68
N LYS A 143 2.13 21.03 -18.14
CA LYS A 143 1.73 21.60 -19.43
C LYS A 143 1.79 20.44 -20.40
N GLN A 144 0.63 19.95 -20.86
CA GLN A 144 0.60 19.09 -22.04
C GLN A 144 1.43 19.83 -23.11
N LYS A 145 2.39 19.15 -23.73
CA LYS A 145 3.30 19.78 -24.72
C LYS A 145 2.54 20.40 -25.91
N ILE A 146 1.26 20.07 -26.05
CA ILE A 146 0.35 20.42 -27.14
C ILE A 146 -0.99 20.75 -26.49
N ASN A 147 -1.61 21.85 -26.91
CA ASN A 147 -2.97 22.20 -26.54
C ASN A 147 -3.97 21.84 -27.68
N GLU A 148 -5.27 22.09 -27.47
CA GLU A 148 -6.29 21.80 -28.48
C GLU A 148 -6.07 22.59 -29.79
N THR A 149 -5.60 23.84 -29.69
CA THR A 149 -5.34 24.70 -30.87
C THR A 149 -4.17 24.18 -31.71
N ASP A 150 -3.12 23.67 -31.08
CA ASP A 150 -1.98 23.05 -31.75
C ASP A 150 -2.40 21.77 -32.46
N ALA A 151 -3.30 20.98 -31.83
CA ALA A 151 -3.84 19.78 -32.45
C ALA A 151 -4.71 20.07 -33.68
N LYS A 152 -5.52 21.15 -33.67
CA LYS A 152 -6.24 21.66 -34.86
C LYS A 152 -5.28 22.06 -35.97
N GLN A 153 -4.24 22.82 -35.61
CA GLN A 153 -3.23 23.27 -36.58
C GLN A 153 -2.45 22.10 -37.20
N ILE A 154 -2.08 21.09 -36.41
CA ILE A 154 -1.42 19.88 -36.92
C ILE A 154 -2.28 19.18 -37.98
N ARG A 155 -3.61 19.12 -37.78
CA ARG A 155 -4.53 18.55 -38.78
C ARG A 155 -4.66 19.41 -40.02
N ALA A 156 -4.78 20.72 -39.86
CA ALA A 156 -4.83 21.65 -40.98
C ALA A 156 -3.56 21.54 -41.85
N LEU A 157 -2.37 21.60 -41.24
CA LEU A 157 -1.09 21.47 -41.94
C LEU A 157 -0.96 20.12 -42.69
N SER A 158 -1.46 19.04 -42.10
CA SER A 158 -1.49 17.73 -42.77
C SER A 158 -2.49 17.70 -43.94
N LYS A 159 -3.61 18.41 -43.84
CA LYS A 159 -4.62 18.52 -44.91
C LYS A 159 -4.09 19.36 -46.08
N ASP A 160 -3.24 20.34 -45.78
CA ASP A 160 -2.54 21.18 -46.76
C ASP A 160 -1.38 20.44 -47.46
N GLY A 161 -1.18 19.14 -47.19
CA GLY A 161 -0.18 18.29 -47.85
C GLY A 161 1.22 18.38 -47.25
N ILE A 162 1.40 19.03 -46.09
CA ILE A 162 2.72 19.14 -45.46
C ILE A 162 3.14 17.78 -44.89
N HIS A 163 4.38 17.38 -45.19
CA HIS A 163 4.91 16.10 -44.76
C HIS A 163 5.02 15.99 -43.23
N VAL A 164 4.63 14.84 -42.68
CA VAL A 164 4.53 14.58 -41.23
C VAL A 164 5.83 14.87 -40.47
N ASN A 165 7.00 14.64 -41.08
CA ASN A 165 8.29 14.91 -40.45
C ASN A 165 8.53 16.43 -40.24
N MET A 166 8.09 17.28 -41.18
CA MET A 166 8.20 18.74 -41.06
C MET A 166 7.32 19.26 -39.92
N ILE A 167 6.11 18.72 -39.80
CA ILE A 167 5.18 19.03 -38.71
C ILE A 167 5.78 18.57 -37.37
N ALA A 168 6.40 17.39 -37.35
CA ALA A 168 7.05 16.85 -36.16
C ALA A 168 8.21 17.74 -35.67
N GLU A 169 9.05 18.22 -36.59
CA GLU A 169 10.14 19.16 -36.28
C GLU A 169 9.61 20.50 -35.74
N LYS A 170 8.59 21.08 -36.40
CA LYS A 170 7.97 22.35 -35.98
C LYS A 170 7.46 22.31 -34.54
N TYR A 171 6.78 21.23 -34.15
CA TYR A 171 6.22 21.08 -32.80
C TYR A 171 7.16 20.37 -31.82
N LYS A 172 8.37 19.97 -32.25
CA LYS A 172 9.33 19.17 -31.46
C LYS A 172 8.70 17.88 -30.90
N LEU A 173 7.93 17.21 -31.75
CA LEU A 173 7.24 15.96 -31.45
C LEU A 173 7.81 14.82 -32.27
N LYS A 174 7.51 13.59 -31.86
CA LYS A 174 7.83 12.41 -32.67
C LYS A 174 6.84 12.29 -33.84
N PRO A 175 7.27 11.84 -35.04
CA PRO A 175 6.36 11.62 -36.17
C PRO A 175 5.20 10.66 -35.87
N CYS A 176 5.41 9.69 -34.97
CA CYS A 176 4.33 8.80 -34.51
C CYS A 176 3.26 9.53 -33.69
N THR A 177 3.65 10.55 -32.91
CA THR A 177 2.70 11.40 -32.18
C THR A 177 1.86 12.19 -33.16
N ILE A 178 2.46 12.82 -34.17
CA ILE A 178 1.74 13.55 -35.22
C ILE A 178 0.74 12.64 -35.94
N ARG A 179 1.16 11.43 -36.35
CA ARG A 179 0.25 10.43 -36.96
C ARG A 179 -0.92 10.07 -36.06
N ASN A 180 -0.71 9.94 -34.75
CA ASN A 180 -1.77 9.63 -33.80
C ASN A 180 -2.73 10.82 -33.57
N ILE A 181 -2.27 12.06 -33.74
CA ILE A 181 -3.11 13.27 -33.68
C ILE A 181 -3.96 13.37 -34.96
N ILE A 182 -3.34 13.16 -36.13
CA ILE A 182 -4.02 13.15 -37.44
C ILE A 182 -5.08 12.05 -37.49
N ALA A 183 -4.73 10.82 -37.07
CA ALA A 183 -5.65 9.67 -37.03
C ALA A 183 -6.69 9.73 -35.90
N GLY A 184 -6.76 10.82 -35.12
CA GLY A 184 -7.75 10.98 -34.06
C GLY A 184 -7.59 10.05 -32.85
N ARG A 185 -6.45 9.34 -32.70
CA ARG A 185 -6.25 8.40 -31.58
C ARG A 185 -6.04 9.08 -30.24
N ILE A 186 -5.37 10.24 -30.22
CA ILE A 186 -5.04 11.00 -29.00
C ILE A 186 -5.99 12.20 -28.80
N TRP A 187 -6.64 12.67 -29.86
CA TRP A 187 -7.51 13.85 -29.86
C TRP A 187 -8.78 13.61 -30.69
N LYS A 188 -9.73 12.84 -30.14
CA LYS A 188 -10.90 12.34 -30.91
C LYS A 188 -11.88 13.43 -31.34
N ASN A 189 -12.11 14.43 -30.49
CA ASN A 189 -13.23 15.38 -30.62
C ASN A 189 -12.79 16.79 -30.99
N ILE A 190 -11.78 16.91 -31.83
CA ILE A 190 -11.33 18.21 -32.33
C ILE A 190 -11.67 18.27 -33.81
N GLY A 191 -12.26 19.37 -34.30
CA GLY A 191 -12.63 19.55 -35.70
C GLY A 191 -11.46 19.39 -36.67
#